data_AF-A0A951HF92-F1
#
_entry.id   AF-A0A951HF92-F1
#
_cell.length_a   1.000
_cell.length_b   1.000
_cell.length_c   1.000
_cell.angle_alpha   90.00
_cell.angle_beta   90.00
_cell.angle_gamma   90.00
#
_symmetry.space_group_name_H-M   'P 1'
#
loop_
_entity.id
_entity.type
_entity.pdbx_description
1 polymer ?
#
loop_
_entity_poly.entity_id
_entity_poly.type
_entity_poly.pdbx_seq_one_letter_code
_entity_poly.pdbx_strand_id
1 'polypeptide(L)'
;MTFLGGSVGAGGINRVGDVRAVQELLNRHIARLGLARLQADGAIGPKTLDAIRRFQTMVMSLVMPDGRVDPQGRTVRALDGGVTGGTSPNLVATASSSASVKPTGGSGLDVDAALQWLRDNVAAKSQGHCAKAIRLGLEAGGVSINPHPLNAREYGPYLLKYEFTEVAATEVSAQKGDIAVIQPHSGGNPAGHITMYDGATWWSDFKQRTMLALPAGYRGPRPSFKLYRP
;
A
#
# COMPACT_ATOMS: atom_id res chain seq x y z
N MET A 1 4.90 1.15 27.71
CA MET A 1 4.79 2.28 26.78
C MET A 1 6.13 2.97 26.76
N THR A 2 6.81 2.94 25.62
CA THR A 2 8.11 3.55 25.39
C THR A 2 7.89 5.03 25.11
N PHE A 3 8.49 5.88 25.94
CA PHE A 3 8.43 7.33 25.75
C PHE A 3 9.63 7.78 24.92
N LEU A 4 9.38 8.41 23.77
CA LEU A 4 10.42 9.04 22.95
C LEU A 4 10.48 10.53 23.27
N GLY A 5 11.65 11.04 23.63
CA GLY A 5 11.87 12.46 23.86
C GLY A 5 11.86 13.29 22.57
N GLY A 6 12.08 12.66 21.41
CA GLY A 6 12.07 13.28 20.08
C GLY A 6 11.87 12.26 18.96
N SER A 7 11.64 12.77 17.75
CA SER A 7 11.40 11.93 16.58
C SER A 7 12.68 11.20 16.14
N VAL A 8 12.53 9.93 15.76
CA VAL A 8 13.61 9.05 15.29
C VAL A 8 13.36 8.68 13.83
N GLY A 9 14.42 8.49 13.04
CA GLY A 9 14.31 8.13 11.63
C GLY A 9 14.61 9.27 10.67
N ALA A 10 14.05 9.18 9.48
CA ALA A 10 14.26 10.14 8.40
C ALA A 10 13.80 11.55 8.81
N GLY A 11 14.72 12.52 8.73
CA GLY A 11 14.46 13.91 9.12
C GLY A 11 14.11 14.12 10.61
N GLY A 12 14.36 13.10 11.45
CA GLY A 12 14.11 13.18 12.88
C GLY A 12 15.27 13.82 13.66
N ILE A 13 14.99 14.20 14.91
CA ILE A 13 15.99 14.69 15.87
C ILE A 13 17.06 13.62 16.15
N ASN A 14 16.68 12.33 16.16
CA ASN A 14 17.60 11.20 16.29
C ASN A 14 18.48 11.27 17.55
N ARG A 15 17.88 11.59 18.71
CA ARG A 15 18.61 11.50 19.98
C ARG A 15 19.04 10.06 20.24
N VAL A 16 20.29 9.86 20.65
CA VAL A 16 20.90 8.54 20.84
C VAL A 16 20.01 7.60 21.68
N GLY A 17 19.43 8.10 22.79
CA GLY A 17 18.52 7.32 23.63
C GLY A 17 17.23 6.91 22.93
N ASP A 18 16.61 7.82 22.17
CA ASP A 18 15.39 7.53 21.42
C ASP A 18 15.65 6.55 20.27
N VAL A 19 16.78 6.70 19.57
CA VAL A 19 17.19 5.77 18.49
C VAL A 19 17.41 4.37 19.05
N ARG A 20 18.08 4.25 20.20
CA ARG A 20 18.29 2.97 20.88
C ARG A 20 16.96 2.32 21.24
N ALA A 21 16.04 3.08 21.82
CA ALA A 21 14.71 2.58 22.17
C ALA A 21 13.94 2.08 20.92
N VAL A 22 13.98 2.83 19.81
CA VAL A 22 13.36 2.41 18.55
C VAL A 22 14.03 1.16 17.96
N GLN A 23 15.36 1.04 18.00
CA GLN A 23 16.09 -0.16 17.57
C GLN A 23 15.70 -1.39 18.40
N GLU A 24 15.55 -1.24 19.72
CA GLU A 24 15.07 -2.31 20.61
C GLU A 24 13.64 -2.74 20.29
N LEU A 25 12.74 -1.78 20.01
CA LEU A 25 11.38 -2.08 19.57
C LEU A 25 11.35 -2.79 18.22
N LEU A 26 12.08 -2.30 17.23
CA LEU A 26 12.20 -2.95 15.92
C LEU A 26 12.73 -4.38 16.04
N ASN A 27 13.68 -4.59 16.95
CA ASN A 27 14.23 -5.91 17.25
C ASN A 27 13.19 -6.91 17.77
N ARG A 28 12.08 -6.47 18.37
CA ARG A 28 10.95 -7.35 18.77
C ARG A 28 10.16 -7.86 17.56
N HIS A 29 10.22 -7.14 16.44
CA HIS A 29 9.51 -7.48 15.20
C HIS A 29 10.45 -8.05 14.12
N ILE A 30 11.76 -8.13 14.38
CA ILE A 30 12.80 -8.35 13.34
C ILE A 30 12.60 -9.62 12.52
N ALA A 31 12.10 -10.69 13.14
CA ALA A 31 11.79 -11.94 12.46
C ALA A 31 10.68 -11.77 11.41
N ARG A 32 9.60 -11.05 11.75
CA ARG A 32 8.54 -10.66 10.80
C ARG A 32 9.07 -9.72 9.72
N LEU A 33 10.10 -8.92 10.06
CA LEU A 33 10.73 -8.03 9.09
C LEU A 33 11.65 -8.74 8.10
N GLY A 34 12.05 -9.99 8.38
CA GLY A 34 13.03 -10.73 7.57
C GLY A 34 14.39 -10.04 7.54
N LEU A 35 14.76 -9.36 8.64
CA LEU A 35 16.01 -8.61 8.77
C LEU A 35 16.92 -9.26 9.81
N ALA A 36 18.23 -9.01 9.68
CA ALA A 36 19.16 -9.31 10.77
C ALA A 36 18.89 -8.39 11.97
N ARG A 37 19.09 -8.91 13.18
CA ARG A 37 18.95 -8.14 14.42
C ARG A 37 19.82 -6.87 14.37
N LEU A 38 19.22 -5.74 14.69
CA LEU A 38 19.93 -4.46 14.78
C LEU A 38 20.77 -4.42 16.06
N GLN A 39 21.91 -3.76 16.00
CA GLN A 39 22.59 -3.31 17.21
C GLN A 39 21.82 -2.12 17.77
N ALA A 40 21.47 -2.15 19.05
CA ALA A 40 20.79 -1.06 19.74
C ALA A 40 21.81 0.00 20.23
N ASP A 41 22.62 0.50 19.31
CA ASP A 41 23.73 1.40 19.59
C ASP A 41 23.27 2.87 19.75
N GLY A 42 22.08 3.21 19.26
CA GLY A 42 21.57 4.58 19.18
C GLY A 42 22.02 5.34 17.94
N ALA A 43 22.60 4.65 16.94
CA ALA A 43 23.00 5.24 15.67
C ALA A 43 21.90 5.12 14.61
N ILE A 44 21.52 6.25 14.01
CA ILE A 44 20.53 6.28 12.93
C ILE A 44 21.19 5.96 11.57
N GLY A 45 21.53 4.68 11.37
CA GLY A 45 22.15 4.19 10.14
C GLY A 45 21.15 3.65 9.10
N PRO A 46 21.65 3.28 7.90
CA PRO A 46 20.82 2.71 6.83
C PRO A 46 20.00 1.49 7.25
N LYS A 47 20.57 0.62 8.12
CA LYS A 47 19.87 -0.57 8.64
C LYS A 47 18.69 -0.20 9.52
N THR A 48 18.84 0.81 10.38
CA THR A 48 17.75 1.31 11.24
C THR A 48 16.66 1.96 10.40
N LEU A 49 17.02 2.78 9.40
CA LEU A 49 16.07 3.40 8.48
C LEU A 49 15.30 2.37 7.65
N ASP A 50 16.00 1.34 7.14
CA ASP A 50 15.36 0.23 6.42
C ASP A 50 14.38 -0.52 7.33
N ALA A 51 14.78 -0.85 8.56
CA ALA A 51 13.91 -1.50 9.51
C ALA A 51 12.65 -0.67 9.86
N ILE A 52 12.76 0.64 10.05
CA ILE A 52 11.59 1.52 10.28
C ILE A 52 10.67 1.47 9.06
N ARG A 53 11.20 1.67 7.85
CA ARG A 53 10.39 1.68 6.63
C ARG A 53 9.74 0.32 6.34
N ARG A 54 10.44 -0.76 6.67
CA ARG A 54 9.99 -2.14 6.50
C ARG A 54 8.90 -2.48 7.53
N PHE A 55 9.04 -2.02 8.77
CA PHE A 55 7.98 -2.11 9.77
C PHE A 55 6.72 -1.35 9.35
N GLN A 56 6.87 -0.08 8.96
CA GLN A 56 5.79 0.74 8.43
C GLN A 56 5.10 0.11 7.22
N THR A 57 5.87 -0.51 6.34
CA THR A 57 5.34 -1.20 5.17
C THR A 57 4.60 -2.49 5.52
N MET A 58 5.21 -3.37 6.31
CA MET A 58 4.73 -4.75 6.46
C MET A 58 3.83 -4.96 7.68
N VAL A 59 3.95 -4.09 8.69
CA VAL A 59 3.13 -4.17 9.91
C VAL A 59 2.03 -3.13 9.91
N MET A 60 2.28 -1.93 9.34
CA MET A 60 1.29 -0.85 9.29
C MET A 60 0.67 -0.67 7.90
N SER A 61 1.03 -1.52 6.93
CA SER A 61 0.53 -1.46 5.56
C SER A 61 0.67 -0.08 4.89
N LEU A 62 1.71 0.68 5.23
CA LEU A 62 1.93 1.99 4.61
C LEU A 62 2.52 1.79 3.20
N VAL A 63 1.84 2.34 2.17
CA VAL A 63 2.36 2.37 0.79
C VAL A 63 3.68 3.14 0.76
N MET A 64 3.65 4.35 1.36
CA MET A 64 4.76 5.29 1.45
C MET A 64 5.29 5.33 2.89
N PRO A 65 6.20 4.43 3.29
CA PRO A 65 6.83 4.54 4.59
C PRO A 65 7.72 5.79 4.61
N ASP A 66 7.38 6.76 5.44
CA ASP A 66 8.18 7.98 5.61
C ASP A 66 9.53 7.70 6.30
N GLY A 67 9.68 6.55 6.97
CA GLY A 67 10.87 6.16 7.71
C GLY A 67 11.03 6.94 9.01
N ARG A 68 9.96 7.51 9.55
CA ARG A 68 9.96 8.36 10.75
C ARG A 68 9.07 7.79 11.87
N VAL A 69 9.55 7.95 13.09
CA VAL A 69 8.88 7.55 14.33
C VAL A 69 8.77 8.78 15.21
N ASP A 70 7.60 9.40 15.26
CA ASP A 70 7.34 10.56 16.10
C ASP A 70 6.87 10.16 17.52
N PRO A 71 7.21 10.95 18.56
CA PRO A 71 6.67 10.75 19.90
C PRO A 71 5.14 10.68 19.87
N GLN A 72 4.59 9.68 20.55
CA GLN A 72 3.14 9.42 20.60
C GLN A 72 2.47 9.15 19.24
N GLY A 73 3.23 9.07 18.14
CA GLY A 73 2.74 8.82 16.79
C GLY A 73 2.28 7.38 16.55
N ARG A 74 1.68 7.13 15.38
CA ARG A 74 1.15 5.81 15.02
C ARG A 74 2.24 4.73 15.00
N THR A 75 3.42 5.06 14.49
CA THR A 75 4.54 4.10 14.36
C THR A 75 5.03 3.60 15.72
N VAL A 76 5.26 4.50 16.70
CA VAL A 76 5.75 4.08 18.03
C VAL A 76 4.69 3.25 18.79
N ARG A 77 3.41 3.60 18.66
CA ARG A 77 2.31 2.81 19.25
C ARG A 77 2.25 1.39 18.67
N ALA A 78 2.37 1.27 17.35
CA ALA A 78 2.39 -0.03 16.68
C ALA A 78 3.61 -0.88 17.07
N LEU A 79 4.79 -0.24 17.17
CA LEU A 79 6.04 -0.87 17.60
C LEU A 79 5.95 -1.43 19.04
N ASP A 80 5.32 -0.68 19.95
CA ASP A 80 5.23 -1.01 21.37
C ASP A 80 4.29 -2.18 21.70
N GLY A 81 3.20 -2.35 20.95
CA GLY A 81 2.05 -3.12 21.43
C GLY A 81 1.28 -3.94 20.40
N GLY A 82 1.79 -4.13 19.17
CA GLY A 82 1.27 -5.11 18.20
C GLY A 82 -0.27 -5.21 18.11
N VAL A 83 -0.90 -4.29 17.37
CA VAL A 83 -2.32 -4.33 16.96
C VAL A 83 -3.32 -4.59 18.10
N THR A 84 -3.79 -3.53 18.76
CA THR A 84 -5.22 -3.49 19.11
C THR A 84 -5.94 -2.96 17.88
N GLY A 85 -6.68 -3.84 17.20
CA GLY A 85 -7.67 -3.41 16.22
C GLY A 85 -8.61 -2.37 16.86
N GLY A 86 -8.97 -1.35 16.07
CA GLY A 86 -10.11 -0.48 16.29
C GLY A 86 -10.22 0.22 17.66
N THR A 87 -9.74 1.45 17.75
CA THR A 87 -10.50 2.49 18.49
C THR A 87 -10.08 3.88 18.02
N SER A 88 -10.82 4.43 17.06
CA SER A 88 -10.93 5.88 16.89
C SER A 88 -11.71 6.45 18.08
N PRO A 89 -11.33 7.61 18.63
CA PRO A 89 -12.16 8.28 19.63
C PRO A 89 -13.46 8.79 18.99
N ASN A 90 -14.55 8.16 19.42
CA ASN A 90 -15.93 8.61 19.49
C ASN A 90 -16.22 10.04 18.96
N LEU A 91 -16.78 10.12 17.75
CA LEU A 91 -17.80 11.13 17.44
C LEU A 91 -19.13 10.38 17.28
N VAL A 92 -20.04 10.73 18.18
CA VAL A 92 -21.41 10.23 18.27
C VAL A 92 -22.15 10.51 16.97
N ALA A 93 -22.57 9.47 16.26
CA ALA A 93 -23.79 9.46 15.47
C ALA A 93 -24.26 8.01 15.28
N THR A 94 -25.27 7.65 16.08
CA THR A 94 -26.38 6.74 15.79
C THR A 94 -26.21 5.62 14.77
N ALA A 95 -26.38 4.41 15.28
CA ALA A 95 -26.52 3.16 14.56
C ALA A 95 -27.44 3.23 13.33
N SER A 96 -26.98 2.59 12.26
CA SER A 96 -27.82 1.67 11.49
C SER A 96 -26.93 0.56 10.97
N SER A 97 -27.07 -0.58 11.64
CA SER A 97 -26.62 -1.88 11.17
C SER A 97 -27.37 -2.20 9.88
N SER A 98 -26.63 -2.34 8.79
CA SER A 98 -27.09 -3.06 7.61
C SER A 98 -25.92 -3.90 7.14
N ALA A 99 -26.09 -5.21 7.24
CA ALA A 99 -25.19 -6.22 6.73
C ALA A 99 -24.79 -5.86 5.28
N SER A 100 -23.51 -5.52 5.08
CA SER A 100 -23.02 -5.24 3.73
C SER A 100 -22.87 -6.55 2.99
N VAL A 101 -23.71 -6.71 1.99
CA VAL A 101 -23.66 -7.71 0.93
C VAL A 101 -22.21 -7.93 0.47
N LYS A 102 -21.75 -9.17 0.50
CA LYS A 102 -20.51 -9.62 -0.15
C LYS A 102 -20.63 -9.29 -1.65
N PRO A 103 -19.82 -8.39 -2.26
CA PRO A 103 -20.01 -8.10 -3.67
C PRO A 103 -19.65 -9.31 -4.51
N THR A 104 -20.46 -9.53 -5.52
CA THR A 104 -20.49 -10.66 -6.44
C THR A 104 -19.41 -10.53 -7.50
N GLY A 105 -18.45 -11.44 -7.44
CA GLY A 105 -17.34 -11.68 -8.36
C GLY A 105 -16.57 -12.92 -7.87
N GLY A 106 -15.93 -13.67 -8.77
CA GLY A 106 -15.26 -14.94 -8.41
C GLY A 106 -14.19 -14.77 -7.33
N SER A 107 -13.53 -13.60 -7.29
CA SER A 107 -12.44 -13.26 -6.36
C SER A 107 -12.85 -13.08 -4.90
N GLY A 108 -14.13 -12.78 -4.64
CA GLY A 108 -14.60 -12.42 -3.30
C GLY A 108 -14.11 -11.07 -2.79
N LEU A 109 -13.61 -10.19 -3.66
CA LEU A 109 -13.15 -8.85 -3.32
C LEU A 109 -14.29 -7.93 -2.86
N ASP A 110 -14.15 -7.33 -1.69
CA ASP A 110 -14.88 -6.12 -1.33
C ASP A 110 -14.28 -4.91 -2.07
N VAL A 111 -14.85 -4.64 -3.25
CA VAL A 111 -14.41 -3.57 -4.15
C VAL A 111 -14.47 -2.20 -3.49
N ASP A 112 -15.46 -1.95 -2.64
CA ASP A 112 -15.64 -0.66 -1.98
C ASP A 112 -14.60 -0.45 -0.88
N ALA A 113 -14.33 -1.47 -0.07
CA ALA A 113 -13.27 -1.42 0.93
C ALA A 113 -11.88 -1.22 0.29
N ALA A 114 -11.61 -1.91 -0.83
CA ALA A 114 -10.35 -1.75 -1.56
C ALA A 114 -10.15 -0.33 -2.11
N LEU A 115 -11.18 0.24 -2.74
CA LEU A 115 -11.14 1.60 -3.29
C LEU A 115 -11.09 2.66 -2.19
N GLN A 116 -11.81 2.47 -1.09
CA GLN A 116 -11.73 3.35 0.08
C GLN A 116 -10.30 3.37 0.62
N TRP A 117 -9.68 2.20 0.76
CA TRP A 117 -8.30 2.11 1.19
C TRP A 117 -7.35 2.87 0.25
N LEU A 118 -7.49 2.73 -1.07
CA LEU A 118 -6.67 3.48 -2.02
C LEU A 118 -6.82 4.99 -1.84
N ARG A 119 -8.05 5.50 -1.72
CA ARG A 119 -8.31 6.94 -1.54
C ARG A 119 -7.64 7.52 -0.30
N ASP A 120 -7.61 6.76 0.79
CA ASP A 120 -7.12 7.23 2.08
C ASP A 120 -5.59 7.12 2.24
N ASN A 121 -4.93 6.28 1.43
CA ASN A 121 -3.53 5.88 1.68
C ASN A 121 -2.54 6.24 0.57
N VAL A 122 -3.01 6.73 -0.57
CA VAL A 122 -2.16 7.00 -1.73
C VAL A 122 -1.76 8.48 -1.82
N ALA A 123 -0.67 8.76 -2.52
CA ALA A 123 -0.16 10.12 -2.65
C ALA A 123 -0.95 10.93 -3.69
N ALA A 124 -0.80 12.26 -3.67
CA ALA A 124 -1.40 13.13 -4.69
C ALA A 124 -0.77 12.96 -6.10
N LYS A 125 0.44 12.40 -6.17
CA LYS A 125 1.22 12.17 -7.40
C LYS A 125 1.92 10.82 -7.32
N SER A 126 2.22 10.21 -8.47
CA SER A 126 2.93 8.92 -8.52
C SER A 126 4.23 8.94 -7.72
N GLN A 127 4.48 7.87 -6.98
CA GLN A 127 5.73 7.62 -6.26
C GLN A 127 6.39 6.31 -6.72
N GLY A 128 5.88 5.65 -7.77
CA GLY A 128 6.43 4.39 -8.29
C GLY A 128 6.07 3.16 -7.47
N HIS A 129 4.97 3.20 -6.70
CA HIS A 129 4.56 2.10 -5.81
C HIS A 129 3.19 1.51 -6.18
N CYS A 130 2.77 1.63 -7.45
CA CYS A 130 1.45 1.19 -7.92
C CYS A 130 1.14 -0.27 -7.58
N ALA A 131 2.06 -1.19 -7.84
CA ALA A 131 1.91 -2.62 -7.50
C ALA A 131 1.64 -2.84 -6.01
N LYS A 132 2.40 -2.15 -5.15
CA LYS A 132 2.24 -2.24 -3.69
C LYS A 132 0.91 -1.65 -3.23
N ALA A 133 0.50 -0.50 -3.78
CA ALA A 133 -0.76 0.15 -3.46
C ALA A 133 -1.96 -0.75 -3.82
N ILE A 134 -1.97 -1.31 -5.03
CA ILE A 134 -3.04 -2.22 -5.46
C ILE A 134 -3.08 -3.48 -4.60
N ARG A 135 -1.93 -4.11 -4.31
CA ARG A 135 -1.89 -5.27 -3.40
C ARG A 135 -2.54 -4.97 -2.04
N LEU A 136 -2.16 -3.86 -1.42
CA LEU A 136 -2.68 -3.50 -0.10
C LEU A 136 -4.16 -3.09 -0.13
N GLY A 137 -4.61 -2.46 -1.23
CA GLY A 137 -6.03 -2.23 -1.48
C GLY A 137 -6.81 -3.54 -1.59
N LEU A 138 -6.29 -4.52 -2.34
CA LEU A 138 -6.89 -5.85 -2.43
C LEU A 138 -6.96 -6.56 -1.08
N GLU A 139 -5.89 -6.51 -0.29
CA GLU A 139 -5.85 -7.06 1.07
C GLU A 139 -6.88 -6.39 1.98
N ALA A 140 -7.04 -5.06 1.89
CA ALA A 140 -8.08 -4.33 2.61
C ALA A 140 -9.50 -4.70 2.15
N GLY A 141 -9.66 -5.07 0.87
CA GLY A 141 -10.89 -5.65 0.32
C GLY A 141 -11.05 -7.15 0.59
N GLY A 142 -10.19 -7.77 1.40
CA GLY A 142 -10.30 -9.18 1.80
C GLY A 142 -9.65 -10.19 0.86
N VAL A 143 -8.94 -9.76 -0.19
CA VAL A 143 -8.22 -10.65 -1.12
C VAL A 143 -6.72 -10.49 -0.95
N SER A 144 -6.08 -11.52 -0.38
CA SER A 144 -4.62 -11.56 -0.24
C SER A 144 -3.98 -12.27 -1.44
N ILE A 145 -3.35 -11.50 -2.33
CA ILE A 145 -2.55 -12.04 -3.43
C ILE A 145 -1.15 -12.41 -2.91
N ASN A 146 -0.97 -13.65 -2.42
CA ASN A 146 0.33 -14.12 -1.90
C ASN A 146 0.69 -15.55 -2.37
N PRO A 147 1.85 -15.78 -3.00
CA PRO A 147 2.87 -14.79 -3.36
C PRO A 147 2.31 -13.75 -4.35
N HIS A 148 3.02 -12.64 -4.50
CA HIS A 148 2.75 -11.59 -5.49
C HIS A 148 4.04 -11.20 -6.22
N PRO A 149 3.95 -10.70 -7.45
CA PRO A 149 5.11 -10.23 -8.17
C PRO A 149 5.52 -8.83 -7.67
N LEU A 150 6.79 -8.50 -7.86
CA LEU A 150 7.32 -7.17 -7.57
C LEU A 150 6.86 -6.15 -8.61
N ASN A 151 6.85 -6.53 -9.89
CA ASN A 151 6.54 -5.64 -11.00
C ASN A 151 5.05 -5.64 -11.30
N ALA A 152 4.49 -4.46 -11.58
CA ALA A 152 3.10 -4.30 -11.95
C ALA A 152 2.70 -5.13 -13.18
N ARG A 153 3.56 -5.17 -14.21
CA ARG A 153 3.33 -5.89 -15.48
C ARG A 153 3.11 -7.40 -15.33
N GLU A 154 3.48 -7.97 -14.18
CA GLU A 154 3.45 -9.40 -13.88
C GLU A 154 2.20 -9.81 -13.08
N TYR A 155 1.32 -8.88 -12.69
CA TYR A 155 0.16 -9.18 -11.83
C TYR A 155 -0.91 -10.03 -12.52
N GLY A 156 -0.99 -10.05 -13.86
CA GLY A 156 -2.07 -10.72 -14.59
C GLY A 156 -2.31 -12.18 -14.19
N PRO A 157 -1.30 -13.08 -14.26
CA PRO A 157 -1.43 -14.47 -13.80
C PRO A 157 -1.83 -14.62 -12.33
N TYR A 158 -1.46 -13.66 -11.47
CA TYR A 158 -1.83 -13.68 -10.07
C TYR A 158 -3.29 -13.31 -9.87
N LEU A 159 -3.77 -12.27 -10.54
CA LEU A 159 -5.18 -11.89 -10.52
C LEU A 159 -6.07 -13.07 -10.96
N LEU A 160 -5.71 -13.75 -12.05
CA LEU A 160 -6.40 -14.95 -12.51
C LEU A 160 -6.40 -16.08 -11.46
N LYS A 161 -5.26 -16.31 -10.79
CA LYS A 161 -5.15 -17.32 -9.72
C LYS A 161 -6.07 -17.03 -8.53
N TYR A 162 -6.40 -15.76 -8.29
CA TYR A 162 -7.32 -15.33 -7.24
C TYR A 162 -8.72 -15.01 -7.79
N GLU A 163 -9.14 -15.76 -8.81
CA GLU A 163 -10.50 -15.77 -9.36
C GLU A 163 -10.98 -14.43 -9.94
N PHE A 164 -10.06 -13.54 -10.30
CA PHE A 164 -10.38 -12.45 -11.22
C PHE A 164 -10.51 -13.01 -12.64
N THR A 165 -11.37 -12.41 -13.44
CA THR A 165 -11.55 -12.77 -14.85
C THR A 165 -10.88 -11.73 -15.74
N GLU A 166 -10.03 -12.15 -16.68
CA GLU A 166 -9.57 -11.26 -17.76
C GLU A 166 -10.75 -10.91 -18.66
N VAL A 167 -11.04 -9.62 -18.81
CA VAL A 167 -12.16 -9.13 -19.63
C VAL A 167 -11.63 -8.47 -20.91
N ALA A 168 -12.30 -8.75 -22.03
CA ALA A 168 -12.08 -8.08 -23.31
C ALA A 168 -12.66 -6.65 -23.29
N ALA A 169 -12.26 -5.87 -22.30
CA ALA A 169 -12.71 -4.51 -22.08
C ALA A 169 -11.69 -3.49 -22.57
N THR A 170 -12.19 -2.32 -22.91
CA THR A 170 -11.40 -1.13 -23.24
C THR A 170 -11.51 -0.14 -22.09
N GLU A 171 -10.71 0.93 -22.10
CA GLU A 171 -10.81 1.99 -21.08
C GLU A 171 -12.23 2.57 -20.97
N VAL A 172 -13.01 2.58 -22.07
CA VAL A 172 -14.39 3.10 -22.08
C VAL A 172 -15.43 2.11 -21.55
N SER A 173 -15.13 0.82 -21.48
CA SER A 173 -16.03 -0.22 -20.96
C SER A 173 -15.61 -0.75 -19.58
N ALA A 174 -14.67 -0.06 -18.93
CA ALA A 174 -14.23 -0.39 -17.58
C ALA A 174 -15.38 -0.24 -16.58
N GLN A 175 -15.47 -1.20 -15.67
CA GLN A 175 -16.45 -1.23 -14.58
C GLN A 175 -15.75 -0.99 -13.25
N LYS A 176 -16.48 -0.44 -12.29
CA LYS A 176 -15.98 -0.27 -10.92
C LYS A 176 -15.44 -1.61 -10.41
N GLY A 177 -14.21 -1.61 -9.92
CA GLY A 177 -13.49 -2.80 -9.48
C GLY A 177 -12.51 -3.36 -10.51
N ASP A 178 -12.61 -2.97 -11.79
CA ASP A 178 -11.68 -3.45 -12.81
C ASP A 178 -10.25 -3.01 -12.51
N ILE A 179 -9.30 -3.92 -12.68
CA ILE A 179 -7.87 -3.70 -12.50
C ILE A 179 -7.18 -3.78 -13.86
N ALA A 180 -6.50 -2.71 -14.25
CA ALA A 180 -5.67 -2.68 -15.44
C ALA A 180 -4.24 -3.04 -15.11
N VAL A 181 -3.69 -4.05 -15.79
CA VAL A 181 -2.26 -4.36 -15.80
C VAL A 181 -1.68 -3.88 -17.14
N ILE A 182 -0.78 -2.91 -17.07
CA ILE A 182 -0.27 -2.17 -18.22
C ILE A 182 1.22 -2.50 -18.40
N GLN A 183 1.60 -2.82 -19.63
CA GLN A 183 2.98 -3.14 -19.99
C GLN A 183 3.86 -1.88 -20.04
N PRO A 184 5.20 -2.04 -19.94
CA PRO A 184 6.11 -0.92 -20.11
C PRO A 184 5.96 -0.26 -21.49
N HIS A 185 6.23 1.04 -21.56
CA HIS A 185 6.33 1.79 -22.82
C HIS A 185 7.69 2.48 -22.92
N SER A 186 8.03 2.94 -24.12
CA SER A 186 9.25 3.74 -24.33
C SER A 186 9.23 5.00 -23.46
N GLY A 187 10.31 5.23 -22.71
CA GLY A 187 10.43 6.31 -21.73
C GLY A 187 9.64 6.10 -20.43
N GLY A 188 8.99 4.95 -20.26
CA GLY A 188 8.24 4.58 -19.06
C GLY A 188 9.02 3.70 -18.10
N ASN A 189 8.38 3.31 -17.00
CA ASN A 189 8.98 2.42 -16.00
C ASN A 189 8.98 0.95 -16.51
N PRO A 190 10.12 0.22 -16.46
CA PRO A 190 10.20 -1.18 -16.88
C PRO A 190 9.36 -2.14 -16.04
N ALA A 191 8.92 -1.74 -14.83
CA ALA A 191 8.02 -2.51 -13.99
C ALA A 191 6.57 -2.54 -14.53
N GLY A 192 6.24 -1.70 -15.53
CA GLY A 192 4.87 -1.48 -16.00
C GLY A 192 4.06 -0.64 -15.03
N HIS A 193 2.73 -0.69 -15.18
CA HIS A 193 1.79 0.03 -14.31
C HIS A 193 0.58 -0.83 -13.97
N ILE A 194 -0.02 -0.61 -12.80
CA ILE A 194 -1.25 -1.29 -12.38
C ILE A 194 -2.16 -0.30 -11.66
N THR A 195 -3.45 -0.37 -11.94
CA THR A 195 -4.44 0.60 -11.44
C THR A 195 -5.82 -0.03 -11.34
N MET A 196 -6.66 0.47 -10.43
CA MET A 196 -8.03 -0.01 -10.18
C MET A 196 -9.04 1.11 -10.47
N TYR A 197 -10.14 0.77 -11.13
CA TYR A 197 -11.18 1.71 -11.51
C TYR A 197 -12.26 1.84 -10.44
N ASP A 198 -12.64 3.06 -10.08
CA ASP A 198 -13.68 3.30 -9.07
C ASP A 198 -15.08 3.55 -9.64
N GLY A 199 -15.23 3.42 -10.96
CA GLY A 199 -16.44 3.75 -11.71
C GLY A 199 -16.40 5.14 -12.36
N ALA A 200 -15.42 5.98 -12.01
CA ALA A 200 -15.19 7.27 -12.64
C ALA A 200 -13.70 7.58 -12.86
N THR A 201 -12.85 7.18 -11.92
CA THR A 201 -11.42 7.50 -11.85
C THR A 201 -10.60 6.23 -11.67
N TRP A 202 -9.39 6.25 -12.21
CA TRP A 202 -8.37 5.22 -12.02
C TRP A 202 -7.44 5.55 -10.86
N TRP A 203 -7.17 4.57 -10.00
CA TRP A 203 -6.38 4.70 -8.78
C TRP A 203 -5.23 3.69 -8.76
N SER A 204 -4.01 4.17 -8.55
CA SER A 204 -2.82 3.34 -8.28
C SER A 204 -2.22 3.71 -6.93
N ASP A 205 -0.93 4.02 -6.88
CA ASP A 205 -0.27 4.80 -5.83
C ASP A 205 -0.60 6.30 -5.85
N PHE A 206 -1.52 6.73 -6.72
CA PHE A 206 -2.10 8.07 -6.78
C PHE A 206 -3.43 8.09 -7.54
N LYS A 207 -4.17 9.20 -7.44
CA LYS A 207 -5.35 9.46 -8.29
C LYS A 207 -4.92 9.83 -9.71
N GLN A 208 -5.32 9.04 -10.70
CA GLN A 208 -4.90 9.24 -12.09
C GLN A 208 -5.90 10.09 -12.88
N ARG A 209 -5.41 10.76 -13.93
CA ARG A 209 -6.25 11.44 -14.93
C ARG A 209 -6.78 10.47 -16.00
N THR A 210 -6.00 9.44 -16.34
CA THR A 210 -6.33 8.42 -17.34
C THR A 210 -5.82 7.07 -16.86
N MET A 211 -6.34 5.96 -17.40
CA MET A 211 -5.94 4.60 -17.01
C MET A 211 -4.44 4.36 -17.21
N LEU A 212 -3.90 4.80 -18.35
CA LEU A 212 -2.51 4.54 -18.73
C LEU A 212 -1.47 5.37 -17.96
N ALA A 213 -1.91 6.36 -17.17
CA ALA A 213 -1.04 7.26 -16.40
C ALA A 213 0.09 7.93 -17.23
N LEU A 214 -0.11 8.09 -18.54
CA LEU A 214 0.90 8.65 -19.44
C LEU A 214 1.14 10.14 -19.16
N PRO A 215 2.40 10.62 -19.28
CA PRO A 215 2.72 12.04 -19.17
C PRO A 215 1.89 12.91 -20.11
N ALA A 216 1.60 14.14 -19.70
CA ALA A 216 1.00 15.12 -20.60
C ALA A 216 1.91 15.31 -21.83
N GLY A 217 1.33 15.28 -23.02
CA GLY A 217 2.11 15.45 -24.25
C GLY A 217 2.76 14.17 -24.78
N TYR A 218 2.57 13.00 -24.17
CA TYR A 218 3.08 11.74 -24.72
C TYR A 218 2.61 11.52 -26.17
N ARG A 219 3.54 11.16 -27.06
CA ARG A 219 3.32 10.92 -28.50
C ARG A 219 3.78 9.53 -28.98
N GLY A 220 4.32 8.71 -28.08
CA GLY A 220 4.78 7.37 -28.42
C GLY A 220 3.63 6.37 -28.58
N PRO A 221 3.94 5.13 -28.98
CA PRO A 221 2.96 4.03 -29.01
C PRO A 221 2.37 3.82 -27.62
N ARG A 222 1.05 3.66 -27.53
CA ARG A 222 0.39 3.37 -26.24
C ARG A 222 0.81 1.97 -25.77
N PRO A 223 1.16 1.79 -24.49
CA PRO A 223 1.43 0.46 -23.96
C PRO A 223 0.21 -0.43 -24.08
N SER A 224 0.44 -1.73 -24.31
CA SER A 224 -0.61 -2.73 -24.20
C SER A 224 -1.03 -2.89 -22.73
N PHE A 225 -2.28 -3.28 -22.53
CA PHE A 225 -2.83 -3.54 -21.20
C PHE A 225 -3.84 -4.68 -21.27
N LYS A 226 -4.13 -5.25 -20.10
CA LYS A 226 -5.22 -6.20 -19.88
C LYS A 226 -6.05 -5.74 -18.69
N LEU A 227 -7.35 -5.98 -18.74
CA LEU A 227 -8.29 -5.68 -17.67
C LEU A 227 -8.72 -6.96 -16.96
N TYR A 228 -8.77 -6.90 -15.64
CA TYR A 228 -9.15 -8.00 -14.76
C TYR A 228 -10.30 -7.55 -13.88
N ARG A 229 -11.38 -8.32 -13.87
CA ARG A 229 -12.58 -8.03 -13.08
C ARG A 229 -12.67 -8.98 -11.88
N PRO A 230 -12.90 -8.45 -10.67
CA PRO A 230 -13.09 -9.27 -9.47
C PRO A 230 -14.31 -10.18 -9.54
#